data_AF-X1JGF9-F1
#
_entry.id   AF-X1JGF9-F1
#
_cell.length_a   1.000
_cell.length_b   1.000
_cell.length_c   1.000
_cell.angle_alpha   90.00
_cell.angle_beta   90.00
_cell.angle_gamma   90.00
#
_symmetry.space_group_name_H-M   'P 1'
#
loop_
_entity.id
_entity.type
_entity.pdbx_description
1 polymer ?
#
loop_
_entity_poly.entity_id
_entity_poly.type
_entity_poly.pdbx_seq_one_letter_code
_entity_poly.pdbx_strand_id
1 'polypeptide(L)'
;MMNIETDVTVGCILAELAKNAGVVYSVGAGDEPGAIKELYDFAKSLGFKIVAAGKGKNNPLDKEATPENLKDIALKKGVNPKMLTEFVDGSKTMIEMTAVANATGLVPDVRG
;
A
#
# COMPACT_ATOMS: atom_id res chain seq x y z
N MET A 1 8.10 2.59 -9.44
CA MET A 1 8.41 2.71 -8.00
C MET A 1 7.91 1.46 -7.30
N MET A 2 8.75 0.78 -6.54
CA MET A 2 8.35 -0.39 -5.73
C MET A 2 8.27 -0.07 -4.23
N ASN A 3 8.95 0.98 -3.78
CA ASN A 3 8.89 1.42 -2.40
C ASN A 3 7.66 2.32 -2.22
N ILE A 4 6.57 1.73 -1.73
CA ILE A 4 5.30 2.44 -1.57
C ILE A 4 5.42 3.51 -0.48
N GLU A 5 6.27 3.28 0.51
CA GLU A 5 6.57 4.23 1.59
C GLU A 5 7.10 5.56 1.01
N THR A 6 7.94 5.48 -0.03
CA THR A 6 8.44 6.64 -0.78
C THR A 6 7.35 7.27 -1.63
N ASP A 7 6.55 6.46 -2.33
CA ASP A 7 5.46 6.94 -3.20
C ASP A 7 4.44 7.76 -2.40
N VAL A 8 3.98 7.26 -1.25
CA VAL A 8 2.98 7.98 -0.44
C VAL A 8 3.54 9.23 0.25
N THR A 9 4.86 9.35 0.35
CA THR A 9 5.53 10.52 0.96
C THR A 9 5.85 11.60 -0.06
N VAL A 10 6.46 11.24 -1.18
CA VAL A 10 7.01 12.17 -2.18
C VAL A 10 6.64 11.84 -3.63
N GLY A 11 5.77 10.84 -3.86
CA GLY A 11 5.39 10.38 -5.19
C GLY A 11 4.79 11.47 -6.07
N CYS A 12 4.04 12.42 -5.49
CA CYS A 12 3.52 13.58 -6.24
C CYS A 12 4.65 14.45 -6.82
N ILE A 13 5.69 14.72 -6.03
CA ILE A 13 6.86 15.50 -6.46
C ILE A 13 7.62 14.72 -7.53
N LEU A 14 7.83 13.41 -7.32
CA LEU A 14 8.51 12.56 -8.30
C LEU A 14 7.73 12.48 -9.63
N ALA A 15 6.41 12.43 -9.58
CA ALA A 15 5.55 12.44 -10.75
C ALA A 15 5.62 13.78 -11.51
N GLU A 16 5.68 14.90 -10.80
CA GLU A 16 5.86 16.23 -11.42
C GLU A 16 7.25 16.36 -12.07
N LEU A 17 8.31 15.91 -11.39
CA LEU A 17 9.66 15.89 -11.96
C LEU A 17 9.75 15.00 -13.20
N ALA A 18 9.13 13.82 -13.16
CA ALA A 18 9.07 12.91 -14.30
C ALA A 18 8.33 13.54 -15.49
N LYS A 19 7.18 14.18 -15.24
CA LYS A 19 6.43 14.92 -16.25
C LYS A 19 7.27 16.03 -16.89
N ASN A 20 7.98 16.82 -16.08
CA ASN A 20 8.85 17.91 -16.56
C ASN A 20 10.04 17.39 -17.38
N ALA A 21 10.53 16.19 -17.06
CA ALA A 21 11.59 15.52 -17.79
C ALA A 21 11.11 14.73 -19.01
N GLY A 22 9.79 14.66 -19.28
CA GLY A 22 9.23 13.90 -20.40
C GLY A 22 9.32 12.37 -20.23
N VAL A 23 9.38 11.88 -18.99
CA VAL A 23 9.46 10.44 -18.67
C VAL A 23 8.24 9.98 -17.85
N VAL A 24 8.00 8.68 -17.82
CA VAL A 24 6.86 8.09 -17.10
C VAL A 24 7.25 7.74 -15.67
N TYR A 25 6.44 8.18 -14.71
CA TYR A 25 6.45 7.68 -13.33
C TYR A 25 5.25 6.77 -13.11
N SER A 26 5.48 5.60 -12.53
CA SER A 26 4.42 4.65 -12.17
C SER A 26 4.84 3.82 -10.96
N VAL A 27 3.88 3.49 -10.10
CA VAL A 27 4.01 2.37 -9.16
C VAL A 27 4.07 1.07 -9.96
N GLY A 28 4.88 0.10 -9.50
CA GLY A 28 5.03 -1.20 -10.16
C GLY A 28 3.78 -2.07 -9.97
N ALA A 29 3.47 -2.90 -10.97
CA ALA A 29 2.43 -3.92 -10.83
C ALA A 29 2.89 -5.08 -9.91
N GLY A 30 1.94 -5.73 -9.25
CA GLY A 30 2.16 -6.94 -8.44
C GLY A 30 1.92 -6.77 -6.94
N ASP A 31 2.07 -5.55 -6.41
CA ASP A 31 1.72 -5.21 -5.02
C ASP A 31 0.23 -4.85 -4.91
N GLU A 32 -0.34 -4.89 -3.69
CA GLU A 32 -1.77 -4.65 -3.49
C GLU A 32 -2.27 -3.33 -4.07
N PRO A 33 -1.59 -2.17 -3.95
CA PRO A 33 -2.07 -0.93 -4.56
C PRO A 33 -2.23 -1.02 -6.08
N GLY A 34 -1.29 -1.69 -6.76
CA GLY A 34 -1.34 -1.89 -8.20
C GLY A 34 -2.47 -2.82 -8.62
N ALA A 35 -2.64 -3.95 -7.92
CA ALA A 35 -3.72 -4.89 -8.17
C ALA A 35 -5.10 -4.28 -7.90
N ILE A 36 -5.24 -3.50 -6.83
CA ILE A 36 -6.47 -2.77 -6.51
C ILE A 36 -6.77 -1.74 -7.59
N LYS A 37 -5.75 -1.03 -8.10
CA LYS A 37 -5.94 -0.01 -9.14
C LYS A 37 -6.45 -0.61 -10.45
N GLU A 38 -6.00 -1.81 -10.81
CA GLU A 38 -6.52 -2.54 -11.98
C GLU A 38 -8.03 -2.83 -11.85
N LEU A 39 -8.45 -3.38 -10.72
CA LEU A 39 -9.87 -3.66 -10.44
C LEU A 39 -10.71 -2.37 -10.37
N TYR A 40 -10.15 -1.32 -9.77
CA TYR A 40 -10.79 0.00 -9.69
C TYR A 40 -11.01 0.57 -11.09
N ASP A 41 -10.00 0.53 -11.97
CA ASP A 41 -10.11 1.06 -13.33
C ASP A 41 -11.09 0.26 -14.18
N PHE A 42 -11.11 -1.06 -14.02
CA PHE A 42 -12.11 -1.91 -14.64
C PHE A 42 -13.54 -1.51 -14.22
N ALA A 43 -13.82 -1.45 -12.92
CA ALA A 43 -15.14 -1.07 -12.42
C ALA A 43 -15.54 0.35 -12.86
N LYS A 44 -14.60 1.30 -12.83
CA LYS A 44 -14.82 2.68 -13.28
C LYS A 44 -15.12 2.76 -14.78
N SER A 45 -14.41 1.98 -15.60
CA SER A 45 -14.64 1.94 -17.05
C SER A 45 -16.00 1.39 -17.43
N LEU A 46 -16.58 0.51 -16.60
CA LEU A 46 -17.94 -0.01 -16.74
C LEU A 46 -19.02 0.98 -16.24
N GLY A 47 -18.63 2.13 -15.69
CA GLY A 47 -19.56 3.12 -15.15
C GLY A 47 -20.14 2.77 -13.78
N PHE A 48 -19.55 1.82 -13.05
CA PHE A 48 -20.01 1.49 -11.71
C PHE A 48 -19.61 2.55 -10.69
N LYS A 49 -20.48 2.73 -9.68
CA LYS A 49 -20.12 3.47 -8.47
C LYS A 49 -19.26 2.58 -7.57
N ILE A 50 -18.01 2.97 -7.38
CA ILE A 50 -17.08 2.28 -6.48
C ILE A 50 -17.34 2.75 -5.06
N VAL A 51 -17.82 1.84 -4.20
CA VAL A 51 -18.19 2.14 -2.81
C VAL A 51 -16.97 2.08 -1.88
N ALA A 52 -16.10 1.09 -2.07
CA ALA A 52 -14.87 0.91 -1.32
C ALA A 52 -13.88 0.07 -2.13
N ALA A 53 -12.59 0.18 -1.80
CA ALA A 53 -11.52 -0.66 -2.33
C ALA A 53 -10.46 -0.86 -1.24
N GLY A 54 -9.83 -2.03 -1.19
CA GLY A 54 -8.80 -2.31 -0.19
C GLY A 54 -8.32 -3.76 -0.20
N LYS A 55 -7.60 -4.15 0.87
CA LYS A 55 -7.08 -5.51 1.08
C LYS A 55 -7.59 -6.11 2.38
N GLY A 56 -7.52 -7.44 2.46
CA GLY A 56 -7.78 -8.20 3.68
C GLY A 56 -6.49 -8.67 4.35
N LYS A 57 -6.60 -9.05 5.63
CA LYS A 57 -5.55 -9.75 6.37
C LYS A 57 -6.17 -10.94 7.10
N ASN A 58 -5.49 -12.09 7.07
CA ASN A 58 -6.01 -13.32 7.67
C ASN A 58 -6.01 -13.30 9.20
N ASN A 59 -5.07 -12.55 9.79
CA ASN A 59 -4.87 -12.51 11.24
C ASN A 59 -5.26 -11.14 11.82
N PRO A 60 -5.64 -11.10 13.11
CA PRO A 60 -5.86 -9.85 13.83
C PRO A 60 -4.66 -8.90 13.75
N LEU A 61 -4.94 -7.61 13.91
CA LEU A 61 -3.93 -6.57 14.06
C LEU A 61 -3.32 -6.64 15.46
N ASP A 62 -2.01 -6.55 15.58
CA ASP A 62 -1.32 -6.41 16.86
C ASP A 62 -0.42 -5.16 16.84
N LYS A 63 -0.95 -4.06 17.40
CA LYS A 63 -0.28 -2.75 17.40
C LYS A 63 0.93 -2.69 18.33
N GLU A 64 1.07 -3.66 19.23
CA GLU A 64 2.19 -3.75 20.18
C GLU A 64 3.30 -4.67 19.65
N ALA A 65 3.16 -5.18 18.42
CA ALA A 65 4.16 -6.00 17.79
C ALA A 65 5.47 -5.21 17.60
N THR A 66 6.58 -5.83 17.97
CA THR A 66 7.92 -5.29 17.77
C THR A 66 8.80 -6.30 17.03
N PRO A 67 9.87 -5.84 16.35
CA PRO A 67 10.83 -6.74 15.72
C PRO A 67 11.44 -7.73 16.71
N GLU A 68 11.59 -7.35 17.98
CA GLU A 68 12.09 -8.19 19.06
C GLU A 68 11.12 -9.32 19.39
N ASN A 69 9.83 -9.01 19.59
CA ASN A 69 8.80 -9.99 19.93
C ASN A 69 8.56 -10.98 18.77
N LEU A 70 8.76 -10.54 17.53
CA LEU A 70 8.53 -11.35 16.33
C LEU A 70 9.78 -12.01 15.76
N LYS A 71 10.96 -11.79 16.37
CA LYS A 71 12.26 -12.24 15.85
C LYS A 71 12.29 -13.74 15.53
N ASP A 72 11.86 -14.58 16.47
CA ASP A 72 11.92 -16.03 16.29
C ASP A 72 10.97 -16.52 15.20
N ILE A 73 9.79 -15.92 15.09
CA ILE A 73 8.81 -16.24 14.05
C ILE A 73 9.37 -15.81 12.68
N ALA A 74 9.95 -14.62 12.60
CA ALA A 74 10.55 -14.09 11.38
C ALA A 74 11.71 -14.97 10.90
N LEU A 75 12.62 -15.37 11.80
CA LEU A 75 13.74 -16.26 11.49
C LEU A 75 13.27 -17.64 11.03
N LYS A 76 12.28 -18.23 11.69
CA LYS A 76 11.67 -19.51 11.27
C LYS A 76 11.03 -19.42 9.88
N LYS A 77 10.49 -18.25 9.52
CA LYS A 77 9.89 -18.00 8.20
C LYS A 77 10.89 -17.52 7.14
N GLY A 78 12.16 -17.28 7.52
CA GLY A 78 13.18 -16.76 6.61
C GLY A 78 12.95 -15.31 6.15
N VAL A 79 12.24 -14.50 6.95
CA VAL A 79 11.91 -13.10 6.63
C VAL A 79 12.57 -12.12 7.60
N ASN A 80 12.69 -10.85 7.20
CA ASN A 80 13.20 -9.80 8.07
C ASN A 80 12.18 -9.49 9.21
N PRO A 81 12.60 -9.45 10.49
CA PRO A 81 11.71 -9.13 11.61
C PRO A 81 10.99 -7.78 11.48
N LYS A 82 11.64 -6.74 10.94
CA LYS A 82 11.01 -5.43 10.72
C LYS A 82 9.90 -5.51 9.69
N MET A 83 10.16 -6.22 8.60
CA MET A 83 9.16 -6.48 7.55
C MET A 83 7.99 -7.29 8.12
N LEU A 84 8.24 -8.33 8.92
CA LEU A 84 7.14 -9.06 9.55
C LEU A 84 6.33 -8.16 10.50
N THR A 85 6.99 -7.26 11.22
CA THR A 85 6.34 -6.34 12.15
C THR A 85 5.37 -5.39 11.46
N GLU A 86 5.76 -4.75 10.35
CA GLU A 86 4.86 -3.81 9.64
C GLU A 86 3.59 -4.47 9.06
N PHE A 87 3.64 -5.78 8.77
CA PHE A 87 2.46 -6.54 8.37
C PHE A 87 1.53 -6.86 9.56
N VAL A 88 2.11 -7.09 10.73
CA VAL A 88 1.39 -7.48 11.94
C VAL A 88 0.77 -6.27 12.64
N ASP A 89 1.53 -5.17 12.75
CA ASP A 89 1.10 -3.92 13.38
C ASP A 89 0.20 -3.05 12.48
N GLY A 90 0.12 -3.42 11.19
CA GLY A 90 -0.74 -2.80 10.18
C GLY A 90 -0.13 -1.60 9.45
N SER A 91 1.07 -1.17 9.80
CA SER A 91 1.77 -0.06 9.13
C SER A 91 1.78 -0.25 7.62
N LYS A 92 2.10 -1.47 7.15
CA LYS A 92 2.12 -1.79 5.72
C LYS A 92 0.75 -1.66 5.06
N THR A 93 -0.31 -2.09 5.74
CA THR A 93 -1.70 -1.90 5.26
C THR A 93 -2.05 -0.41 5.18
N MET A 94 -1.67 0.40 6.17
CA MET A 94 -1.94 1.84 6.16
C MET A 94 -1.23 2.54 4.99
N ILE A 95 0.03 2.20 4.74
CA ILE A 95 0.83 2.72 3.64
C ILE A 95 0.20 2.37 2.28
N GLU A 96 -0.16 1.11 2.07
CA GLU A 96 -0.76 0.66 0.81
C GLU A 96 -2.14 1.28 0.57
N MET A 97 -2.99 1.38 1.59
CA MET A 97 -4.30 2.03 1.46
C MET A 97 -4.17 3.53 1.22
N THR A 98 -3.11 4.17 1.71
CA THR A 98 -2.79 5.57 1.38
C THR A 98 -2.43 5.72 -0.10
N ALA A 99 -1.65 4.80 -0.67
CA ALA A 99 -1.34 4.79 -2.11
C ALA A 99 -2.61 4.62 -2.95
N VAL A 100 -3.50 3.70 -2.57
CA VAL A 100 -4.81 3.52 -3.23
C VAL A 100 -5.65 4.80 -3.16
N ALA A 101 -5.75 5.41 -1.98
CA ALA A 101 -6.49 6.66 -1.77
C ALA A 101 -5.97 7.78 -2.69
N ASN A 102 -4.65 8.02 -2.67
CA ASN A 102 -3.99 9.03 -3.50
C ASN A 102 -4.21 8.80 -5.01
N ALA A 103 -4.25 7.55 -5.47
CA ALA A 103 -4.41 7.22 -6.89
C ALA A 103 -5.87 7.20 -7.37
N THR A 104 -6.85 7.16 -6.48
CA THR A 104 -8.27 6.94 -6.82
C THR A 104 -9.20 8.05 -6.37
N GLY A 105 -8.77 8.89 -5.42
CA GLY A 105 -9.61 9.88 -4.74
C GLY A 105 -10.56 9.29 -3.70
N LEU A 106 -10.50 7.97 -3.44
CA LEU A 106 -11.15 7.37 -2.28
C LEU A 106 -10.45 7.84 -0.99
N VAL A 107 -11.18 7.90 0.12
CA VAL A 107 -10.66 8.37 1.41
C VAL A 107 -10.99 7.36 2.52
N PRO A 108 -10.17 7.26 3.57
CA PRO A 108 -10.54 6.52 4.76
C PRO A 108 -11.75 7.20 5.42
N ASP A 109 -12.79 6.43 5.73
CA ASP A 109 -14.02 6.94 6.37
C ASP A 109 -13.75 7.44 7.80
N VAL A 110 -12.84 6.76 8.51
CA VAL A 110 -12.30 7.17 9.81
C VAL A 110 -10.79 6.99 9.82
N ARG A 111 -10.10 7.71 10.71
CA ARG A 111 -8.66 7.52 10.91
C ARG A 111 -8.37 6.08 11.36
N GLY A 112 -7.46 5.41 10.63
CA GLY A 112 -6.99 4.05 10.93
C GLY A 112 -6.10 3.94 12.16
#